data_AF-A0A7K7I645-F1
#
_entry.id   AF-A0A7K7I645-F1
#
_cell.length_a   1.000
_cell.length_b   1.000
_cell.length_c   1.000
_cell.angle_alpha   90.00
_cell.angle_beta   90.00
_cell.angle_gamma   90.00
#
_symmetry.space_group_name_H-M   'P 1'
#
loop_
_entity.id
_entity.type
_entity.pdbx_description
1 polymer ?
#
loop_
_entity_poly.entity_id
_entity_poly.type
_entity_poly.pdbx_seq_one_letter_code
_entity_poly.pdbx_strand_id
1 'polypeptide(L)'
;EEDSTNSFICVLKKMKEVRLMEKVVEETEEAFAERMETLAEQWRDLHARRAQLKAHVVTSGTTVKENERLRTQALKKAKEEKEENSKKESELLRARRELEALRKKHQKLSKKLLKYSPFKKYLEDVVENSQFRDIDDVISYYKALLRTRKDLLQSQWWHRQLMEQGKGLQKQLRAEKEAEMHQCRNDLVQLKESFAQAQSDIQQWEDRWAQEQDRAARKAVELRSLTMAIHGLFH
;
A
#
# COMPACT_ATOMS: atom_id res chain seq x y z
N GLU A 1 -153.26 31.02 36.68
CA GLU A 1 -152.74 29.77 36.10
C GLU A 1 -151.79 30.11 34.93
N GLU A 2 -150.75 30.92 35.09
CA GLU A 2 -149.48 30.71 35.83
C GLU A 2 -148.59 29.55 35.35
N ASP A 3 -149.09 28.61 34.53
CA ASP A 3 -148.30 27.45 34.05
C ASP A 3 -147.67 27.63 32.65
N SER A 4 -148.25 28.46 31.77
CA SER A 4 -147.68 28.72 30.43
C SER A 4 -146.49 29.70 30.45
N THR A 5 -146.43 30.60 31.42
CA THR A 5 -145.36 31.59 31.55
C THR A 5 -144.08 30.99 32.13
N ASN A 6 -144.19 29.96 32.97
CA ASN A 6 -143.06 29.27 33.61
C ASN A 6 -142.34 28.31 32.64
N SER A 7 -143.08 27.69 31.71
CA SER A 7 -142.56 26.82 30.64
C SER A 7 -141.73 27.60 29.60
N PHE A 8 -142.22 28.76 29.15
CA PHE A 8 -141.51 29.61 28.18
C PHE A 8 -140.20 30.21 28.73
N ILE A 9 -140.21 30.60 30.02
CA ILE A 9 -139.01 31.09 30.72
C ILE A 9 -137.97 29.96 30.90
N CYS A 10 -138.42 28.73 31.19
CA CYS A 10 -137.55 27.56 31.30
C CYS A 10 -136.85 27.22 29.97
N VAL A 11 -137.60 27.23 28.86
CA VAL A 11 -137.06 27.02 27.51
C VAL A 11 -136.05 28.10 27.14
N LEU A 12 -136.33 29.37 27.42
CA LEU A 12 -135.39 30.47 27.19
C LEU A 12 -134.11 30.35 28.03
N LYS A 13 -134.20 29.84 29.26
CA LYS A 13 -133.06 29.58 30.15
C LYS A 13 -132.20 28.42 29.63
N LYS A 14 -132.84 27.33 29.19
CA LYS A 14 -132.18 26.18 28.55
C LYS A 14 -131.52 26.56 27.21
N MET A 15 -132.15 27.39 26.38
CA MET A 15 -131.53 27.90 25.16
C MET A 15 -130.36 28.86 25.41
N LYS A 16 -130.33 29.56 26.55
CA LYS A 16 -129.15 30.34 26.98
C LYS A 16 -128.05 29.43 27.51
N GLU A 17 -128.39 28.41 28.30
CA GLU A 17 -127.43 27.38 28.75
C GLU A 17 -126.80 26.63 27.58
N VAL A 18 -127.60 26.17 26.61
CA VAL A 18 -127.10 25.48 25.41
C VAL A 18 -126.16 26.40 24.63
N ARG A 19 -126.52 27.68 24.43
CA ARG A 19 -125.63 28.65 23.76
C ARG A 19 -124.34 28.95 24.53
N LEU A 20 -124.39 28.97 25.86
CA LEU A 20 -123.19 29.14 26.68
C LEU A 20 -122.32 27.87 26.64
N MET A 21 -122.94 26.69 26.61
CA MET A 21 -122.23 25.42 26.54
C MET A 21 -121.63 25.18 25.15
N GLU A 22 -122.32 25.59 24.07
CA GLU A 22 -121.78 25.63 22.71
C GLU A 22 -120.56 26.54 22.63
N LYS A 23 -120.63 27.76 23.21
CA LYS A 23 -119.46 28.65 23.28
C LYS A 23 -118.28 28.04 24.04
N VAL A 24 -118.54 27.38 25.17
CA VAL A 24 -117.47 26.72 25.95
C VAL A 24 -116.87 25.54 25.16
N VAL A 25 -117.70 24.77 24.45
CA VAL A 25 -117.21 23.68 23.59
C VAL A 25 -116.36 24.24 22.45
N GLU A 26 -116.84 25.26 21.76
CA GLU A 26 -116.14 25.93 20.66
C GLU A 26 -114.80 26.52 21.14
N GLU A 27 -114.76 27.22 22.28
CA GLU A 27 -113.53 27.70 22.92
C GLU A 27 -112.56 26.56 23.30
N THR A 28 -113.07 25.42 23.78
CA THR A 28 -112.21 24.26 24.10
C THR A 28 -111.70 23.52 22.86
N GLU A 29 -112.49 23.49 21.78
CA GLU A 29 -112.09 22.93 20.48
C GLU A 29 -111.04 23.82 19.81
N GLU A 30 -111.23 25.14 19.83
CA GLU A 30 -110.25 26.13 19.37
C GLU A 30 -108.95 26.03 20.18
N ALA A 31 -109.03 26.01 21.52
CA ALA A 31 -107.85 25.85 22.38
C ALA A 31 -107.15 24.49 22.20
N PHE A 32 -107.89 23.43 21.84
CA PHE A 32 -107.30 22.13 21.50
C PHE A 32 -106.65 22.16 20.12
N ALA A 33 -107.27 22.82 19.13
CA ALA A 33 -106.71 23.00 17.80
C ALA A 33 -105.41 23.82 17.84
N GLU A 34 -105.36 24.92 18.59
CA GLU A 34 -104.14 25.70 18.82
C GLU A 34 -103.03 24.87 19.48
N ARG A 35 -103.38 24.04 20.48
CA ARG A 35 -102.42 23.10 21.12
C ARG A 35 -101.91 22.05 20.13
N MET A 36 -102.77 21.52 19.28
CA MET A 36 -102.38 20.57 18.25
C MET A 36 -101.49 21.20 17.19
N GLU A 37 -101.75 22.46 16.82
CA GLU A 37 -100.94 23.21 15.86
C GLU A 37 -99.55 23.52 16.41
N THR A 38 -99.46 24.01 17.66
CA THR A 38 -98.17 24.24 18.34
C THR A 38 -97.37 22.95 18.51
N LEU A 39 -98.03 21.83 18.86
CA LEU A 39 -97.39 20.51 18.90
C LEU A 39 -96.91 20.05 17.52
N ALA A 40 -97.68 20.29 16.46
CA ALA A 40 -97.30 19.97 15.09
C ALA A 40 -96.11 20.81 14.61
N GLU A 41 -96.06 22.10 14.96
CA GLU A 41 -94.90 22.97 14.73
C GLU A 41 -93.65 22.47 15.47
N GLN A 42 -93.76 22.16 16.77
CA GLN A 42 -92.66 21.59 17.54
C GLN A 42 -92.15 20.27 16.94
N TRP A 43 -93.06 19.41 16.48
CA TRP A 43 -92.71 18.17 15.79
C TRP A 43 -91.96 18.43 14.48
N ARG A 44 -92.41 19.40 13.67
CA ARG A 44 -91.73 19.82 12.43
C ARG A 44 -90.33 20.37 12.74
N ASP A 45 -90.20 21.21 13.75
CA ASP A 45 -88.93 21.79 14.18
C ASP A 45 -87.94 20.74 14.69
N LEU A 46 -88.40 19.79 15.52
CA LEU A 46 -87.56 18.68 15.99
C LEU A 46 -87.09 17.80 14.83
N HIS A 47 -87.95 17.53 13.85
CA HIS A 47 -87.57 16.81 12.64
C HIS A 47 -86.55 17.57 11.81
N ALA A 48 -86.73 18.88 11.61
CA ALA A 48 -85.80 19.73 10.89
C ALA A 48 -84.43 19.77 11.58
N ARG A 49 -84.40 19.98 12.90
CA ARG A 49 -83.16 19.95 13.70
C ARG A 49 -82.46 18.59 13.63
N ARG A 50 -83.20 17.49 13.71
CA ARG A 50 -82.64 16.13 13.56
C ARG A 50 -82.04 15.93 12.17
N ALA A 51 -82.69 16.42 11.12
CA ALA A 51 -82.17 16.34 9.75
C ALA A 51 -80.89 17.17 9.59
N GLN A 52 -80.85 18.39 10.14
CA GLN A 52 -79.66 19.24 10.18
C GLN A 52 -78.50 18.58 10.94
N LEU A 53 -78.77 18.01 12.12
CA LEU A 53 -77.73 17.33 12.90
C LEU A 53 -77.16 16.13 12.13
N LYS A 54 -78.02 15.33 11.49
CA LYS A 54 -77.58 14.20 10.65
C LYS A 54 -76.71 14.68 9.49
N ALA A 55 -77.11 15.74 8.79
CA ALA A 55 -76.31 16.32 7.72
C ALA A 55 -74.96 16.80 8.25
N HIS A 56 -74.95 17.51 9.39
CA HIS A 56 -73.72 18.00 10.02
C HIS A 56 -72.77 16.85 10.41
N VAL A 57 -73.29 15.77 11.00
CA VAL A 57 -72.50 14.57 11.36
C VAL A 57 -71.89 13.91 10.12
N VAL A 58 -72.63 13.84 9.02
CA VAL A 58 -72.09 13.31 7.76
C VAL A 58 -71.00 14.23 7.23
N THR A 59 -71.23 15.55 7.19
CA THR A 59 -70.23 16.51 6.70
C THR A 59 -68.97 16.52 7.57
N SER A 60 -69.11 16.49 8.91
CA SER A 60 -67.97 16.46 9.82
C SER A 60 -67.21 15.13 9.72
N GLY A 61 -67.92 14.01 9.55
CA GLY A 61 -67.31 12.72 9.27
C GLY A 61 -66.50 12.74 7.96
N THR A 62 -67.00 13.39 6.91
CA THR A 62 -66.25 13.52 5.65
C THR A 62 -65.02 14.42 5.79
N THR A 63 -65.10 15.54 6.52
CA THR A 63 -63.96 16.45 6.71
C THR A 63 -62.88 15.85 7.61
N VAL A 64 -63.25 15.04 8.62
CA VAL A 64 -62.29 14.30 9.45
C VAL A 64 -61.53 13.27 8.62
N LYS A 65 -62.25 12.46 7.82
CA LYS A 65 -61.62 11.47 6.93
C LYS A 65 -60.67 12.13 5.92
N GLU A 66 -61.07 13.26 5.34
CA GLU A 66 -60.21 13.99 4.40
C GLU A 66 -58.97 14.58 5.11
N ASN A 67 -59.12 15.13 6.32
CA ASN A 67 -57.97 15.59 7.10
C ASN A 67 -57.01 14.45 7.46
N GLU A 68 -57.51 13.28 7.86
CA GLU A 68 -56.67 12.11 8.11
C GLU A 68 -55.93 11.65 6.86
N ARG A 69 -56.59 11.67 5.69
CA ARG A 69 -55.98 11.39 4.39
C ARG A 69 -54.86 12.39 4.07
N LEU A 70 -55.10 13.69 4.28
CA LEU A 70 -54.10 14.73 4.06
C LEU A 70 -52.92 14.61 5.04
N ARG A 71 -53.19 14.32 6.32
CA ARG A 71 -52.17 14.12 7.35
C ARG A 71 -51.28 12.92 7.03
N THR A 72 -51.87 11.78 6.65
CA THR A 72 -51.11 10.58 6.26
C THR A 72 -50.28 10.83 5.00
N GLN A 73 -50.82 11.53 4.01
CA GLN A 73 -50.07 11.93 2.82
C GLN A 73 -48.90 12.87 3.16
N ALA A 74 -49.12 13.88 4.01
CA ALA A 74 -48.08 14.80 4.45
C ALA A 74 -46.96 14.08 5.21
N LEU A 75 -47.32 13.16 6.12
CA LEU A 75 -46.34 12.35 6.85
C LEU A 75 -45.53 11.43 5.93
N LYS A 76 -46.17 10.82 4.93
CA LYS A 76 -45.49 9.99 3.93
C LYS A 76 -44.47 10.82 3.13
N LYS A 77 -44.89 11.98 2.62
CA LYS A 77 -44.01 12.90 1.89
C LYS A 77 -42.83 13.37 2.75
N ALA A 78 -43.09 13.77 4.00
CA ALA A 78 -42.03 14.21 4.92
C ALA A 78 -41.02 13.08 5.21
N LYS A 79 -41.48 11.83 5.28
CA LYS A 79 -40.59 10.67 5.45
C LYS A 79 -39.73 10.43 4.21
N GLU A 80 -40.33 10.44 3.02
CA GLU A 80 -39.63 10.27 1.75
C GLU A 80 -38.56 11.37 1.55
N GLU A 81 -38.92 12.63 1.82
CA GLU A 81 -38.01 13.77 1.73
C GLU A 81 -36.85 13.66 2.73
N LYS A 82 -37.12 13.21 3.97
CA LYS A 82 -36.06 12.99 4.96
C LYS A 82 -35.09 11.89 4.54
N GLU A 83 -35.59 10.79 3.98
CA GLU A 83 -34.77 9.70 3.47
C GLU A 83 -33.91 10.15 2.27
N GLU A 84 -34.50 10.92 1.34
CA GLU A 84 -33.76 11.47 0.21
C GLU A 84 -32.70 12.48 0.65
N ASN A 85 -33.03 13.36 1.60
CA ASN A 85 -32.08 14.32 2.15
C ASN A 85 -30.91 13.60 2.84
N SER A 86 -31.18 12.54 3.61
CA SER A 86 -30.13 11.73 4.24
C SER A 86 -29.20 11.08 3.21
N LYS A 87 -29.72 10.58 2.09
CA LYS A 87 -28.90 10.05 0.99
C LYS A 87 -28.01 11.14 0.40
N LYS A 88 -28.57 12.31 0.08
CA LYS A 88 -27.83 13.47 -0.46
C LYS A 88 -26.74 13.94 0.50
N GLU A 89 -27.02 14.02 1.80
CA GLU A 89 -26.03 14.36 2.83
C GLU A 89 -24.87 13.36 2.87
N SER A 90 -25.17 12.06 2.78
CA SER A 90 -24.14 11.01 2.76
C SER A 90 -23.24 11.09 1.53
N GLU A 91 -23.82 11.38 0.36
CA GLU A 91 -23.09 11.58 -0.89
C GLU A 91 -22.22 12.84 -0.84
N LEU A 92 -22.75 13.93 -0.31
CA LEU A 92 -22.04 15.18 -0.12
C LEU A 92 -20.85 14.99 0.82
N LEU A 93 -21.00 14.24 1.92
CA LEU A 93 -19.89 13.89 2.80
C LEU A 93 -18.82 13.06 2.09
N ARG A 94 -19.22 12.09 1.24
CA ARG A 94 -18.29 11.29 0.43
C ARG A 94 -17.51 12.18 -0.54
N ALA A 95 -18.21 13.02 -1.31
CA ALA A 95 -17.60 13.95 -2.25
C ALA A 95 -16.63 14.94 -1.56
N ARG A 96 -16.97 15.45 -0.38
CA ARG A 96 -16.07 16.30 0.42
C ARG A 96 -14.78 15.60 0.81
N ARG A 97 -14.86 14.34 1.27
CA ARG A 97 -13.67 13.54 1.62
C ARG A 97 -12.77 13.30 0.40
N GLU A 98 -13.37 12.99 -0.75
CA GLU A 98 -12.63 12.80 -2.00
C GLU A 98 -11.94 14.09 -2.45
N LEU A 99 -12.64 15.23 -2.36
CA LEU A 99 -12.08 16.54 -2.68
C LEU A 99 -10.88 16.88 -1.78
N GLU A 100 -10.97 16.63 -0.48
CA GLU A 100 -9.86 16.82 0.45
C GLU A 100 -8.67 15.91 0.13
N ALA A 101 -8.92 14.64 -0.19
CA ALA A 101 -7.89 13.70 -0.59
C ALA A 101 -7.18 14.18 -1.88
N LEU A 102 -7.93 14.64 -2.87
CA LEU A 102 -7.39 15.22 -4.11
C LEU A 102 -6.60 16.50 -3.83
N ARG A 103 -7.09 17.41 -2.99
CA ARG A 103 -6.35 18.62 -2.57
C ARG A 103 -5.02 18.27 -1.92
N LYS A 104 -4.98 17.28 -1.02
CA LYS A 104 -3.74 16.80 -0.39
C LYS A 104 -2.77 16.21 -1.43
N LYS A 105 -3.27 15.43 -2.39
CA LYS A 105 -2.45 14.90 -3.50
C LYS A 105 -1.88 16.03 -4.36
N HIS A 106 -2.71 16.99 -4.74
CA HIS A 106 -2.31 18.15 -5.52
C HIS A 106 -1.22 18.95 -4.79
N GLN A 107 -1.42 19.29 -3.51
CA GLN A 107 -0.40 19.98 -2.70
C GLN A 107 0.93 19.24 -2.66
N LYS A 108 0.92 17.90 -2.49
CA LYS A 108 2.14 17.08 -2.52
C LYS A 108 2.85 17.17 -3.87
N LEU A 109 2.10 17.11 -4.97
CA LEU A 109 2.63 17.24 -6.33
C LEU A 109 3.18 18.64 -6.59
N SER A 110 2.47 19.70 -6.20
CA SER A 110 2.93 21.08 -6.37
C SER A 110 4.22 21.35 -5.59
N LYS A 111 4.35 20.83 -4.36
CA LYS A 111 5.61 20.92 -3.59
C LYS A 111 6.76 20.20 -4.30
N LYS A 112 6.51 19.00 -4.86
CA LYS A 112 7.52 18.28 -5.65
C LYS A 112 7.90 19.07 -6.90
N LEU A 113 6.93 19.62 -7.62
CA LEU A 113 7.17 20.41 -8.82
C LEU A 113 8.04 21.63 -8.53
N LEU A 114 7.74 22.37 -7.45
CA LEU A 114 8.56 23.51 -7.01
C LEU A 114 9.99 23.06 -6.66
N LYS A 115 10.14 21.93 -5.97
CA LYS A 115 11.45 21.37 -5.63
C LYS A 115 12.27 21.00 -6.88
N TYR A 116 11.62 20.41 -7.89
CA TYR A 116 12.29 19.91 -9.09
C TYR A 116 12.39 20.94 -10.22
N SER A 117 11.68 22.06 -10.14
CA SER A 117 11.68 23.10 -11.18
C SER A 117 13.07 23.67 -11.49
N PRO A 118 13.95 23.99 -10.50
CA PRO A 118 15.29 24.48 -10.80
C PRO A 118 16.15 23.44 -11.52
N PHE A 119 16.02 22.17 -11.15
CA PHE A 119 16.75 21.07 -11.79
C PHE A 119 16.26 20.82 -13.22
N LYS A 120 14.95 20.94 -13.45
CA LYS A 120 14.38 20.86 -14.81
C LYS A 120 14.96 21.97 -15.68
N LYS A 121 14.95 23.22 -15.21
CA LYS A 121 15.52 24.36 -15.93
C LYS A 121 17.00 24.15 -16.24
N TYR A 122 17.78 23.71 -15.25
CA TYR A 122 19.18 23.37 -15.48
C TYR A 122 19.38 22.30 -16.56
N LEU A 123 18.55 21.25 -16.56
CA LEU A 123 18.63 20.20 -17.59
C LEU A 123 18.17 20.72 -18.96
N GLU A 124 17.19 21.62 -19.01
CA GLU A 124 16.79 22.33 -20.24
C GLU A 124 17.97 23.17 -20.77
N ASP A 125 18.63 23.96 -19.91
CA ASP A 125 19.82 24.74 -20.26
C ASP A 125 20.97 23.82 -20.77
N VAL A 126 21.18 22.67 -20.15
CA VAL A 126 22.19 21.69 -20.60
C VAL A 126 21.85 21.18 -22.00
N VAL A 127 20.58 20.83 -22.26
CA VAL A 127 20.14 20.39 -23.59
C VAL A 127 20.35 21.50 -24.62
N GLU A 128 19.98 22.74 -24.31
CA GLU A 128 20.15 23.88 -25.22
C GLU A 128 21.62 24.17 -25.57
N ASN A 129 22.54 23.96 -24.61
CA ASN A 129 23.96 24.27 -24.78
C ASN A 129 24.82 23.07 -25.19
N SER A 130 24.22 21.93 -25.55
CA SER A 130 24.96 20.69 -25.84
C SER A 130 24.38 19.91 -27.02
N GLN A 131 24.93 18.73 -27.29
CA GLN A 131 24.53 17.86 -28.39
C GLN A 131 23.37 16.91 -28.04
N PHE A 132 22.84 16.98 -26.80
CA PHE A 132 21.74 16.13 -26.39
C PHE A 132 20.43 16.59 -27.01
N ARG A 133 19.59 15.65 -27.46
CA ARG A 133 18.30 16.01 -28.10
C ARG A 133 17.25 16.47 -27.11
N ASP A 134 17.21 15.82 -25.96
CA ASP A 134 16.26 16.08 -24.89
C ASP A 134 16.85 15.68 -23.53
N ILE A 135 16.11 15.98 -22.46
CA ILE A 135 16.53 15.67 -21.09
C ILE A 135 16.66 14.16 -20.87
N ASP A 136 15.85 13.35 -21.55
CA ASP A 136 15.88 11.90 -21.42
C ASP A 136 17.16 11.30 -22.03
N ASP A 137 17.68 11.91 -23.09
CA ASP A 137 18.97 11.60 -23.70
C ASP A 137 20.12 11.91 -22.74
N VAL A 138 20.11 13.07 -22.07
CA VAL A 138 21.07 13.42 -21.00
C VAL A 138 21.05 12.37 -19.89
N ILE A 139 19.86 12.01 -19.41
CA ILE A 139 19.68 11.02 -18.34
C ILE A 139 20.18 9.64 -18.79
N SER A 140 19.90 9.24 -20.02
CA SER A 140 20.30 7.95 -20.57
C SER A 140 21.80 7.85 -20.74
N TYR A 141 22.43 8.91 -21.26
CA TYR A 141 23.88 9.03 -21.35
C TYR A 141 24.53 8.96 -19.98
N TYR A 142 24.04 9.73 -19.00
CA TYR A 142 24.58 9.70 -17.64
C TYR A 142 24.47 8.31 -16.99
N LYS A 143 23.34 7.62 -17.18
CA LYS A 143 23.18 6.23 -16.71
C LYS A 143 24.17 5.28 -17.38
N ALA A 144 24.39 5.41 -18.68
CA ALA A 144 25.38 4.62 -19.41
C ALA A 144 26.80 4.89 -18.88
N LEU A 145 27.14 6.16 -18.68
CA LEU A 145 28.44 6.59 -18.13
C LEU A 145 28.69 6.04 -16.72
N LEU A 146 27.66 6.00 -15.86
CA LEU A 146 27.79 5.40 -14.54
C LEU A 146 28.04 3.89 -14.59
N ARG A 147 27.40 3.19 -15.54
CA ARG A 147 27.63 1.75 -15.76
C ARG A 147 29.06 1.50 -16.24
N THR A 148 29.50 2.21 -17.28
CA THR A 148 30.87 2.06 -17.82
C THR A 148 31.92 2.41 -16.77
N ARG A 149 31.71 3.44 -15.95
CA ARG A 149 32.60 3.75 -14.83
C ARG A 149 32.70 2.61 -13.83
N LYS A 150 31.58 2.01 -13.45
CA LYS A 150 31.55 0.87 -12.54
C LYS A 150 32.33 -0.32 -13.11
N ASP A 151 32.06 -0.66 -14.37
CA ASP A 151 32.71 -1.77 -15.05
C ASP A 151 34.22 -1.54 -15.21
N LEU A 152 34.63 -0.31 -15.52
CA LEU A 152 36.03 0.09 -15.62
C LEU A 152 36.75 -0.04 -14.27
N LEU A 153 36.14 0.41 -13.18
CA LEU A 153 36.71 0.28 -11.83
C LEU A 153 36.86 -1.20 -11.42
N GLN A 154 35.87 -2.03 -11.76
CA GLN A 154 35.92 -3.46 -11.49
C GLN A 154 37.02 -4.15 -12.32
N SER A 155 37.13 -3.81 -13.61
CA SER A 155 38.19 -4.33 -14.48
C SER A 155 39.58 -3.90 -14.00
N GLN A 156 39.76 -2.62 -13.65
CA GLN A 156 41.02 -2.12 -13.10
C GLN A 156 41.41 -2.86 -11.81
N TRP A 157 40.43 -3.14 -10.95
CA TRP A 157 40.67 -3.93 -9.74
C TRP A 157 41.16 -5.35 -10.09
N TRP A 158 40.51 -6.04 -11.03
CA TRP A 158 40.93 -7.37 -11.47
C TRP A 158 42.33 -7.38 -12.09
N HIS A 159 42.64 -6.43 -12.96
CA HIS A 159 43.98 -6.29 -13.53
C HIS A 159 45.04 -6.09 -12.44
N ARG A 160 44.74 -5.28 -11.42
CA ARG A 160 45.66 -5.08 -10.29
C ARG A 160 45.88 -6.39 -9.51
N GLN A 161 44.83 -7.17 -9.26
CA GLN A 161 44.96 -8.47 -8.59
C GLN A 161 45.83 -9.43 -9.39
N LEU A 162 45.60 -9.53 -10.71
CA LEU A 162 46.38 -10.40 -11.58
C LEU A 162 47.85 -9.99 -11.63
N MET A 163 48.14 -8.68 -11.67
CA MET A 163 49.51 -8.17 -11.63
C MET A 163 50.21 -8.48 -10.31
N GLU A 164 49.53 -8.37 -9.17
CA GLU A 164 50.11 -8.73 -7.87
C GLU A 164 50.36 -10.24 -7.76
N GLN A 165 49.46 -11.08 -8.27
CA GLN A 165 49.68 -12.53 -8.37
C GLN A 165 50.89 -12.85 -9.25
N GLY A 166 50.99 -12.24 -10.44
CA GLY A 166 52.11 -12.42 -11.35
C GLY A 166 53.46 -12.00 -10.74
N LYS A 167 53.50 -10.86 -10.02
CA LYS A 167 54.68 -10.42 -9.25
C LYS A 167 55.05 -11.42 -8.16
N GLY A 168 54.05 -11.99 -7.48
CA GLY A 168 54.25 -13.04 -6.48
C GLY A 168 54.94 -14.27 -7.06
N LEU A 169 54.40 -14.80 -8.17
CA LEU A 169 54.96 -15.95 -8.89
C LEU A 169 56.38 -15.67 -9.41
N GLN A 170 56.62 -14.47 -9.97
CA GLN A 170 57.94 -14.09 -10.46
C GLN A 170 58.98 -14.06 -9.32
N LYS A 171 58.61 -13.55 -8.14
CA LYS A 171 59.50 -13.55 -6.97
C LYS A 171 59.80 -14.96 -6.48
N GLN A 172 58.80 -15.84 -6.46
CA GLN A 172 58.97 -17.25 -6.08
C GLN A 172 59.94 -17.95 -7.03
N LEU A 173 59.70 -17.88 -8.34
CA LEU A 173 60.56 -18.51 -9.33
C LEU A 173 61.99 -17.95 -9.30
N ARG A 174 62.15 -16.64 -9.06
CA ARG A 174 63.49 -16.05 -8.87
C ARG A 174 64.20 -16.65 -7.67
N ALA A 175 63.52 -16.73 -6.51
CA ALA A 175 64.11 -17.28 -5.29
C ALA A 175 64.46 -18.77 -5.45
N GLU A 176 63.62 -19.55 -6.13
CA GLU A 176 63.90 -20.95 -6.48
C GLU A 176 65.15 -21.07 -7.36
N LYS A 177 65.25 -20.26 -8.42
CA LYS A 177 66.44 -20.26 -9.29
C LYS A 177 67.70 -19.78 -8.61
N GLU A 178 67.61 -18.79 -7.73
CA GLU A 178 68.73 -18.37 -6.89
C GLU A 178 69.18 -19.52 -5.97
N ALA A 179 68.23 -20.22 -5.33
CA ALA A 179 68.53 -21.38 -4.49
C ALA A 179 69.18 -22.53 -5.28
N GLU A 180 68.65 -22.89 -6.45
CA GLU A 180 69.26 -23.87 -7.36
C GLU A 180 70.70 -23.48 -7.74
N MET A 181 70.92 -22.21 -8.10
CA MET A 181 72.27 -21.70 -8.43
C MET A 181 73.23 -21.77 -7.25
N HIS A 182 72.76 -21.45 -6.04
CA HIS A 182 73.54 -21.61 -4.82
C HIS A 182 73.89 -23.08 -4.55
N GLN A 183 72.95 -23.99 -4.78
CA GLN A 183 73.19 -25.43 -4.66
C GLN A 183 74.24 -25.91 -5.67
N CYS A 184 74.08 -25.61 -6.96
CA CYS A 184 75.06 -25.98 -7.99
C CYS A 184 76.45 -25.41 -7.70
N ARG A 185 76.53 -24.19 -7.14
CA ARG A 185 77.80 -23.59 -6.74
C ARG A 185 78.45 -24.37 -5.60
N ASN A 186 77.68 -24.79 -4.61
CA ASN A 186 78.17 -25.60 -3.50
C ASN A 186 78.67 -26.96 -4.01
N ASP A 187 77.90 -27.62 -4.88
CA ASP A 187 78.27 -28.90 -5.48
C ASP A 187 79.58 -28.77 -6.29
N LEU A 188 79.75 -27.67 -7.03
CA LEU A 188 80.97 -27.39 -7.78
C LEU A 188 82.18 -27.17 -6.87
N VAL A 189 82.01 -26.52 -5.73
CA VAL A 189 83.07 -26.36 -4.73
C VAL A 189 83.46 -27.73 -4.16
N GLN A 190 82.49 -28.54 -3.75
CA GLN A 190 82.73 -29.89 -3.23
C GLN A 190 83.44 -30.78 -4.27
N LEU A 191 83.03 -30.69 -5.54
CA LEU A 191 83.67 -31.46 -6.61
C LEU A 191 85.13 -31.02 -6.80
N LYS A 192 85.41 -29.71 -6.78
CA LYS A 192 86.78 -29.19 -6.86
C LYS A 192 87.65 -29.64 -5.68
N GLU A 193 87.10 -29.64 -4.47
CA GLU A 193 87.79 -30.13 -3.28
C GLU A 193 88.12 -31.63 -3.41
N SER A 194 87.14 -32.45 -3.82
CA SER A 194 87.35 -33.89 -4.04
C SER A 194 88.38 -34.18 -5.13
N PHE A 195 88.39 -33.36 -6.20
CA PHE A 195 89.35 -33.48 -7.28
C PHE A 195 90.77 -33.11 -6.83
N ALA A 196 90.92 -32.00 -6.08
CA ALA A 196 92.20 -31.60 -5.50
C ALA A 196 92.73 -32.66 -4.53
N GLN A 197 91.85 -33.27 -3.73
CA GLN A 197 92.20 -34.38 -2.85
C GLN A 197 92.70 -35.58 -3.65
N ALA A 198 91.96 -36.00 -4.68
CA ALA A 198 92.36 -37.12 -5.54
C ALA A 198 93.71 -36.87 -6.24
N GLN A 199 93.96 -35.63 -6.70
CA GLN A 199 95.26 -35.26 -7.28
C GLN A 199 96.41 -35.34 -6.26
N SER A 200 96.20 -34.85 -5.04
CA SER A 200 97.17 -34.98 -3.94
C SER A 200 97.46 -36.44 -3.63
N ASP A 201 96.42 -37.29 -3.58
CA ASP A 201 96.57 -38.72 -3.33
C ASP A 201 97.36 -39.40 -4.46
N ILE A 202 97.07 -39.08 -5.73
CA ILE A 202 97.84 -39.57 -6.88
C ILE A 202 99.31 -39.18 -6.77
N GLN A 203 99.63 -37.91 -6.48
CA GLN A 203 101.01 -37.47 -6.30
C GLN A 203 101.71 -38.23 -5.18
N GLN A 204 101.03 -38.45 -4.04
CA GLN A 204 101.58 -39.25 -2.94
C GLN A 204 101.87 -40.69 -3.36
N TRP A 205 100.99 -41.30 -4.17
CA TRP A 205 101.21 -42.65 -4.69
C TRP A 205 102.34 -42.71 -5.71
N GLU A 206 102.47 -41.71 -6.57
CA GLU A 206 103.60 -41.57 -7.51
C GLU A 206 104.93 -41.43 -6.76
N ASP A 207 104.98 -40.58 -5.73
CA ASP A 207 106.18 -40.42 -4.89
C ASP A 207 106.55 -41.72 -4.19
N ARG A 208 105.57 -42.45 -3.63
CA ARG A 208 105.78 -43.78 -3.02
C ARG A 208 106.27 -44.80 -4.04
N TRP A 209 105.68 -44.80 -5.24
CA TRP A 209 106.08 -45.70 -6.32
C TRP A 209 107.51 -45.42 -6.78
N ALA A 210 107.89 -44.15 -6.94
CA ALA A 210 109.25 -43.74 -7.28
C ALA A 210 110.26 -44.19 -6.21
N GLN A 211 109.91 -44.04 -4.92
CA GLN A 211 110.75 -44.55 -3.82
C GLN A 211 110.94 -46.06 -3.88
N GLU A 212 109.89 -46.83 -4.15
CA GLU A 212 110.00 -48.29 -4.28
C GLU A 212 110.80 -48.68 -5.54
N GLN A 213 110.64 -47.96 -6.64
CA GLN A 213 111.43 -48.16 -7.87
C GLN A 213 112.91 -47.85 -7.64
N ASP A 214 113.24 -46.75 -6.96
CA ASP A 214 114.61 -46.41 -6.56
C ASP A 214 115.20 -47.47 -5.64
N ARG A 215 114.41 -47.97 -4.69
CA ARG A 215 114.82 -49.06 -3.79
C ARG A 215 115.09 -50.35 -4.57
N ALA A 216 114.24 -50.70 -5.54
CA ALA A 216 114.43 -51.84 -6.42
C ALA A 216 115.68 -51.67 -7.30
N ALA A 217 115.91 -50.47 -7.86
CA ALA A 217 117.10 -50.16 -8.66
C ALA A 217 118.39 -50.28 -7.82
N ARG A 218 118.41 -49.78 -6.58
CA ARG A 218 119.55 -49.94 -5.65
C ARG A 218 119.83 -51.42 -5.37
N LYS A 219 118.80 -52.21 -5.04
CA LYS A 219 118.93 -53.67 -4.85
C LYS A 219 119.44 -54.36 -6.12
N ALA A 220 118.99 -53.96 -7.31
CA ALA A 220 119.46 -54.52 -8.57
C ALA A 220 120.95 -54.21 -8.81
N VAL A 221 121.41 -53.01 -8.46
CA VAL A 221 122.83 -52.64 -8.50
C VAL A 221 123.65 -53.46 -7.50
N GLU A 222 123.16 -53.66 -6.27
CA GLU A 222 123.80 -54.52 -5.26
C GLU A 222 123.88 -55.98 -5.70
N LEU A 223 122.81 -56.53 -6.27
CA LEU A 223 122.83 -57.88 -6.83
C LEU A 223 123.82 -58.00 -7.99
N ARG A 224 123.90 -56.99 -8.86
CA ARG A 224 124.86 -56.94 -9.96
C ARG A 224 126.30 -56.87 -9.45
N SER A 225 126.58 -56.08 -8.42
CA SER A 225 127.92 -55.99 -7.83
C SER A 225 128.32 -57.29 -7.14
N LEU A 226 127.39 -57.93 -6.39
CA LEU A 226 127.61 -59.27 -5.81
C LEU A 226 127.86 -60.32 -6.90
N THR A 227 127.09 -60.30 -7.99
CA THR A 227 127.28 -61.23 -9.12
C THR A 227 128.63 -61.02 -9.80
N MET A 228 129.07 -59.76 -9.97
CA MET A 228 130.42 -59.46 -10.48
C MET A 228 131.52 -59.89 -9.51
N ALA A 229 131.33 -59.72 -8.20
CA ALA A 229 132.28 -60.19 -7.18
C ALA A 229 132.37 -61.72 -7.16
N ILE A 230 131.23 -62.42 -7.28
CA ILE A 230 131.18 -63.88 -7.44
C ILE A 230 131.90 -64.30 -8.73
N HIS A 231 131.59 -63.69 -9.88
CA HIS A 231 132.30 -63.98 -11.14
C HIS A 231 133.82 -63.73 -11.03
N GLY A 232 134.24 -62.70 -10.29
CA GLY A 232 135.65 -62.40 -10.03
C GLY A 232 136.32 -63.31 -8.99
N LEU A 233 135.57 -64.12 -8.24
CA LEU A 233 136.09 -65.17 -7.35
C LEU A 233 136.19 -66.54 -8.04
N PHE A 234 135.56 -66.70 -9.21
CA PHE A 234 135.55 -67.94 -10.00
C PHE A 234 136.35 -67.82 -11.33
N HIS A 235 137.16 -66.76 -11.48
CA HIS A 235 138.14 -66.52 -12.55
C HIS A 235 139.51 -66.19 -11.96
#